data_AF-A0A087S3X7-F1
#
_entry.id   AF-A0A087S3X7-F1
#
_cell.length_a   1.000
_cell.length_b   1.000
_cell.length_c   1.000
_cell.angle_alpha   90.00
_cell.angle_beta   90.00
_cell.angle_gamma   90.00
#
_symmetry.space_group_name_H-M   'P 1'
#
loop_
_entity.id
_entity.type
_entity.pdbx_description
1 polymer ?
#
loop_
_entity_poly.entity_id
_entity_poly.type
_entity_poly.pdbx_seq_one_letter_code
_entity_poly.pdbx_strand_id
1 'polypeptide(L)'
;MSEFSIDELGVKVGLEIHQQLATNKKLFCNCTPIDTDEYSIKFQRKLRAAKSELGEYDPAALFEKSKSKTIMYFANPESSCLVEQDEEPPHELDIDAKNISLIIASALKSDVFREIYPMRKTVVDGSNTTGFQRTMLISQGGSFNVEEKEIGIQSICLEEDAAKILGEDGAIKKYGLERLGIPLVEIATEPFEVKPHEIKKIALALGRILRSTKKVKRGLGSIRQDVNVSIKDGNVVIEVKGVQQLDQLEKVVEYEAKRQHGLLKISKKLQEIDWTHNEKDRKDVTELFLKKILEINGNDGFLILAAPEEKISVVIDQIILRIEYIRNEGIPIDTRLATQNGETKFLRPRPGAARMYPETDIPPIIISNRELEDALNNIPKSWDDSIKDLQIKYQLNLQLSEQLFDSSYFELFEKITKKTKVNPTFVASVLCSTIINLERNGLDSKLLKNEEITIERKSIRRNN
;
A
#
# COMPACT_ATOMS: atom_id res chain seq x y z
N MET A 1 3.68 1.01 -37.63
CA MET A 1 4.54 0.81 -36.45
C MET A 1 4.28 -0.60 -35.99
N SER A 2 5.28 -1.48 -36.00
CA SER A 2 5.11 -2.85 -35.50
C SER A 2 4.61 -2.80 -34.06
N GLU A 3 3.64 -3.66 -33.73
CA GLU A 3 3.17 -3.84 -32.36
C GLU A 3 4.37 -4.22 -31.49
N PHE A 4 4.76 -3.29 -30.62
CA PHE A 4 5.88 -3.47 -29.72
C PHE A 4 5.50 -4.48 -28.64
N SER A 5 6.23 -5.60 -28.57
CA SER A 5 6.02 -6.61 -27.54
C SER A 5 6.75 -6.24 -26.25
N ILE A 6 6.00 -6.17 -25.15
CA ILE A 6 6.57 -5.88 -23.83
C ILE A 6 7.45 -7.01 -23.29
N ASP A 7 7.23 -8.24 -23.77
CA ASP A 7 7.95 -9.45 -23.33
C ASP A 7 9.46 -9.35 -23.61
N GLU A 8 9.87 -8.53 -24.59
CA GLU A 8 11.28 -8.34 -24.94
C GLU A 8 12.03 -7.35 -24.02
N LEU A 9 11.32 -6.61 -23.16
CA LEU A 9 11.94 -5.59 -22.29
C LEU A 9 12.68 -6.15 -21.08
N GLY A 10 12.51 -7.45 -20.78
CA GLY A 10 13.02 -8.05 -19.54
C GLY A 10 12.51 -7.31 -18.31
N VAL A 11 11.17 -7.19 -18.20
CA VAL A 11 10.52 -6.46 -17.11
C VAL A 11 10.79 -7.16 -15.79
N LYS A 12 11.35 -6.41 -14.83
CA LYS A 12 11.57 -6.85 -13.45
C LYS A 12 10.67 -6.08 -12.52
N VAL A 13 10.02 -6.81 -11.62
CA VAL A 13 9.08 -6.27 -10.64
C VAL A 13 9.49 -6.67 -9.23
N GLY A 14 9.39 -5.73 -8.29
CA GLY A 14 9.33 -6.02 -6.86
C GLY A 14 7.96 -5.59 -6.32
N LEU A 15 7.34 -6.41 -5.48
CA LEU A 15 6.08 -6.10 -4.81
C LEU A 15 6.35 -5.70 -3.37
N GLU A 16 5.64 -4.67 -2.90
CA GLU A 16 5.62 -4.26 -1.51
C GLU A 16 4.17 -4.30 -1.03
N ILE A 17 3.85 -5.26 -0.16
CA ILE A 17 2.50 -5.47 0.36
C ILE A 17 2.44 -4.99 1.80
N HIS A 18 1.47 -4.13 2.06
CA HIS A 18 1.14 -3.57 3.37
C HIS A 18 -0.17 -4.18 3.83
N GLN A 19 -0.18 -4.96 4.91
CA GLN A 19 -1.37 -5.66 5.41
C GLN A 19 -1.61 -5.34 6.88
N GLN A 20 -2.75 -4.75 7.20
CA GLN A 20 -3.17 -4.55 8.58
C GLN A 20 -3.43 -5.89 9.27
N LEU A 21 -3.01 -6.01 10.53
CA LEU A 21 -3.23 -7.18 11.37
C LEU A 21 -4.54 -7.05 12.16
N ALA A 22 -5.21 -8.18 12.39
CA ALA A 22 -6.45 -8.25 13.17
C ALA A 22 -6.15 -8.40 14.67
N THR A 23 -5.65 -7.34 15.28
CA THR A 23 -5.35 -7.26 16.72
C THR A 23 -6.44 -6.51 17.48
N ASN A 24 -6.50 -6.72 18.80
CA ASN A 24 -7.48 -6.06 19.68
C ASN A 24 -7.08 -4.62 20.06
N LYS A 25 -5.79 -4.31 19.98
CA LYS A 25 -5.22 -2.98 20.25
C LYS A 25 -4.25 -2.55 19.16
N LYS A 26 -3.89 -1.27 19.18
CA LYS A 26 -2.86 -0.67 18.32
C LYS A 26 -1.45 -1.10 18.73
N LEU A 27 -0.47 -0.85 17.85
CA LEU A 27 0.87 -1.43 17.95
C LEU A 27 1.63 -0.99 19.21
N PHE A 28 1.48 0.27 19.60
CA PHE A 28 2.21 0.89 20.71
C PHE A 28 1.30 1.69 21.66
N CYS A 29 0.02 1.31 21.75
CA CYS A 29 -0.90 1.81 22.77
C CYS A 29 -2.08 0.85 22.97
N ASN A 30 -2.92 1.10 23.97
CA ASN A 30 -4.04 0.23 24.33
C ASN A 30 -5.36 0.56 23.61
N CYS A 31 -5.37 1.49 22.66
CA CYS A 31 -6.57 1.85 21.92
C CYS A 31 -7.06 0.73 21.00
N THR A 32 -8.36 0.51 20.94
CA THR A 32 -8.99 -0.43 20.01
C THR A 32 -9.21 0.27 18.66
N PRO A 33 -8.82 -0.36 17.53
CA PRO A 33 -8.88 0.29 16.23
C PRO A 33 -10.29 0.21 15.61
N ILE A 34 -11.18 1.07 16.11
CA ILE A 34 -12.58 1.23 15.70
C ILE A 34 -12.69 2.38 14.68
N ASP A 35 -13.25 2.09 13.50
CA ASP A 35 -13.53 3.09 12.46
C ASP A 35 -14.86 3.81 12.80
N THR A 36 -14.78 5.13 12.99
CA THR A 36 -15.92 6.00 13.31
C THR A 36 -15.75 7.34 12.61
N ASP A 37 -16.87 7.93 12.20
CA ASP A 37 -16.92 9.28 11.62
C ASP A 37 -17.27 10.34 12.68
N GLU A 38 -17.38 9.95 13.96
CA GLU A 38 -17.65 10.85 15.08
C GLU A 38 -16.35 11.26 15.77
N TYR A 39 -16.02 12.55 15.65
CA TYR A 39 -14.80 13.13 16.23
C TYR A 39 -15.15 14.14 17.32
N SER A 40 -14.71 13.89 18.55
CA SER A 40 -14.90 14.82 19.68
C SER A 40 -13.68 15.71 19.94
N ILE A 41 -12.51 15.32 19.43
CA ILE A 41 -11.24 16.04 19.63
C ILE A 41 -10.71 16.47 18.26
N LYS A 42 -10.24 17.72 18.19
CA LYS A 42 -9.51 18.24 17.03
C LYS A 42 -8.35 19.11 17.46
N PHE A 43 -7.22 19.00 16.77
CA PHE A 43 -6.04 19.82 17.04
C PHE A 43 -5.22 20.02 15.78
N GLN A 44 -4.41 21.08 15.77
CA GLN A 44 -3.65 21.51 14.60
C GLN A 44 -2.16 21.36 14.85
N ARG A 45 -1.42 20.86 13.85
CA ARG A 45 0.05 20.77 13.89
C ARG A 45 0.68 21.24 12.57
N LYS A 46 1.97 21.56 12.66
CA LYS A 46 2.85 21.83 11.51
C LYS A 46 4.13 21.02 11.67
N LEU A 47 4.32 20.04 10.81
CA LEU A 47 5.56 19.26 10.77
C LEU A 47 6.69 20.08 10.16
N ARG A 48 7.91 19.83 10.63
CA ARG A 48 9.12 20.48 10.12
C ARG A 48 10.06 19.39 9.62
N ALA A 49 10.60 19.57 8.41
CA ALA A 49 11.67 18.70 7.94
C ALA A 49 12.87 18.83 8.88
N ALA A 50 13.36 17.70 9.37
CA ALA A 50 14.59 17.57 10.14
C ALA A 50 15.70 17.02 9.25
N LYS A 51 16.95 17.27 9.65
CA LYS A 51 18.11 16.61 9.04
C LYS A 51 18.18 15.17 9.54
N SER A 52 18.68 14.27 8.69
CA SER A 52 19.08 12.93 9.09
C SER A 52 20.25 12.97 10.07
N GLU A 53 20.60 11.83 10.66
CA GLU A 53 21.80 11.68 11.49
C GLU A 53 23.08 12.09 10.74
N LEU A 54 23.09 11.96 9.42
CA LEU A 54 24.19 12.37 8.54
C LEU A 54 24.17 13.87 8.20
N GLY A 55 23.21 14.63 8.75
CA GLY A 55 23.12 16.08 8.56
C GLY A 55 22.46 16.51 7.24
N GLU A 56 21.93 15.57 6.47
CA GLU A 56 21.31 15.81 5.16
C GLU A 56 19.78 15.87 5.26
N TYR A 57 19.15 16.64 4.40
CA TYR A 57 17.69 16.64 4.28
C TYR A 57 17.24 15.64 3.23
N ASP A 58 16.16 14.92 3.54
CA ASP A 58 15.53 14.07 2.55
C ASP A 58 14.85 14.90 1.43
N PRO A 59 15.11 14.62 0.15
CA PRO A 59 14.54 15.37 -0.97
C PRO A 59 13.00 15.37 -1.01
N ALA A 60 12.37 14.22 -0.73
CA ALA A 60 10.91 14.14 -0.73
C ALA A 60 10.30 14.85 0.48
N ALA A 61 11.01 14.91 1.61
CA ALA A 61 10.59 15.67 2.77
C ALA A 61 10.64 17.19 2.51
N LEU A 62 11.69 17.66 1.82
CA LEU A 62 11.75 19.05 1.33
C LEU A 62 10.64 19.36 0.32
N PHE A 63 10.35 18.42 -0.58
CA PHE A 63 9.26 18.54 -1.55
C PHE A 63 7.88 18.62 -0.88
N GLU A 64 7.63 17.84 0.17
CA GLU A 64 6.37 17.97 0.93
C GLU A 64 6.31 19.27 1.73
N LYS A 65 7.43 19.70 2.32
CA LYS A 65 7.52 20.98 3.05
C LYS A 65 7.20 22.18 2.16
N SER A 66 7.64 22.17 0.90
CA SER A 66 7.38 23.29 -0.03
C SER A 66 5.89 23.52 -0.28
N LYS A 67 5.05 22.48 -0.11
CA LYS A 67 3.59 22.58 -0.21
C LYS A 67 2.97 23.40 0.95
N SER A 68 3.73 23.68 2.01
CA SER A 68 3.36 24.57 3.13
C SER A 68 1.99 24.29 3.76
N LYS A 69 1.63 23.01 3.91
CA LYS A 69 0.31 22.60 4.41
C LYS A 69 0.28 22.54 5.93
N THR A 70 -0.77 23.12 6.50
CA THR A 70 -1.14 22.94 7.91
C THR A 70 -1.91 21.63 8.05
N ILE A 71 -1.75 20.93 9.16
CA ILE A 71 -2.39 19.63 9.36
C ILE A 71 -3.40 19.75 10.50
N MET A 72 -4.63 19.30 10.25
CA MET A 72 -5.70 19.19 11.24
C MET A 72 -5.95 17.72 11.52
N TYR A 73 -5.80 17.32 12.78
CA TYR A 73 -6.07 15.97 13.25
C TYR A 73 -7.42 15.92 13.94
N PHE A 74 -8.15 14.84 13.69
CA PHE A 74 -9.44 14.53 14.27
C PHE A 74 -9.32 13.21 15.01
N ALA A 75 -9.73 13.20 16.27
CA ALA A 75 -9.62 12.05 17.14
C ALA A 75 -10.94 11.80 17.87
N ASN A 76 -11.13 10.54 18.24
CA ASN A 76 -12.22 10.11 19.10
C ASN A 76 -11.63 9.33 20.29
N PRO A 77 -12.23 9.41 21.49
CA PRO A 77 -11.66 8.79 22.68
C PRO A 77 -11.75 7.25 22.69
N GLU A 78 -12.56 6.67 21.80
CA GLU A 78 -12.75 5.22 21.72
C GLU A 78 -11.59 4.52 20.99
N SER A 79 -10.99 5.20 20.00
CA SER A 79 -9.91 4.64 19.16
C SER A 79 -8.65 5.49 19.07
N SER A 80 -8.49 6.51 19.92
CA SER A 80 -7.25 7.30 20.03
C SER A 80 -7.01 7.79 21.47
N CYS A 81 -5.74 7.84 21.86
CA CYS A 81 -5.23 8.36 23.13
C CYS A 81 -4.12 9.39 22.89
N LEU A 82 -3.39 9.74 23.96
CA LEU A 82 -2.30 10.72 23.92
C LEU A 82 -1.10 10.24 23.09
N VAL A 83 -0.90 8.92 22.97
CA VAL A 83 0.17 8.36 22.15
C VAL A 83 -0.01 8.72 20.67
N GLU A 84 -1.21 8.53 20.10
CA GLU A 84 -1.44 8.92 18.71
C GLU A 84 -1.53 10.43 18.52
N GLN A 85 -1.82 11.17 19.59
CA GLN A 85 -1.78 12.64 19.55
C GLN A 85 -0.36 13.19 19.63
N ASP A 86 0.64 12.34 19.88
CA ASP A 86 2.03 12.72 20.14
C ASP A 86 2.13 13.66 21.36
N GLU A 87 1.46 13.26 22.45
CA GLU A 87 1.43 13.91 23.77
C GLU A 87 1.83 12.95 24.91
N GLU A 88 2.12 11.68 24.59
CA GLU A 88 2.58 10.65 25.51
C GLU A 88 3.56 9.71 24.78
N PRO A 89 4.65 9.25 25.43
CA PRO A 89 5.54 8.25 24.86
C PRO A 89 4.79 6.95 24.46
N PRO A 90 5.24 6.24 23.41
CA PRO A 90 4.66 4.97 23.02
C PRO A 90 4.76 3.94 24.16
N HIS A 91 3.78 3.05 24.22
CA HIS A 91 3.78 1.91 25.13
C HIS A 91 4.60 0.75 24.55
N GLU A 92 4.70 -0.33 25.31
CA GLU A 92 5.30 -1.58 24.83
C GLU A 92 4.57 -2.15 23.61
N LEU A 93 5.32 -2.90 22.80
CA LEU A 93 4.84 -3.57 21.60
C LEU A 93 3.64 -4.49 21.89
N ASP A 94 2.63 -4.43 21.04
CA ASP A 94 1.54 -5.41 21.03
C ASP A 94 2.04 -6.84 20.74
N ILE A 95 1.83 -7.73 21.72
CA ILE A 95 2.30 -9.12 21.67
C ILE A 95 1.57 -9.91 20.58
N ASP A 96 0.28 -9.62 20.34
CA ASP A 96 -0.49 -10.28 19.29
C ASP A 96 0.07 -9.93 17.91
N ALA A 97 0.33 -8.65 17.64
CA ALA A 97 0.98 -8.16 16.43
C ALA A 97 2.32 -8.85 16.19
N LYS A 98 3.17 -8.92 17.23
CA LYS A 98 4.46 -9.61 17.18
C LYS A 98 4.29 -11.08 16.78
N ASN A 99 3.44 -11.81 17.50
CA ASN A 99 3.21 -13.23 17.24
C ASN A 99 2.67 -13.49 15.82
N ILE A 100 1.78 -12.61 15.33
CA ILE A 100 1.26 -12.68 13.97
C ILE A 100 2.39 -12.46 12.96
N SER A 101 3.26 -11.46 13.16
CA SER A 101 4.41 -11.22 12.26
C SER A 101 5.37 -12.41 12.21
N LEU A 102 5.60 -13.10 13.33
CA LEU A 102 6.46 -14.29 13.40
C LEU A 102 5.84 -15.47 12.65
N ILE A 103 4.53 -15.67 12.75
CA ILE A 103 3.81 -16.70 11.98
C ILE A 103 3.91 -16.40 10.48
N ILE A 104 3.73 -15.13 10.08
CA ILE A 104 3.84 -14.72 8.68
C ILE A 104 5.27 -14.95 8.16
N ALA A 105 6.29 -14.55 8.93
CA ALA A 105 7.69 -14.79 8.57
C ALA A 105 7.99 -16.29 8.43
N SER A 106 7.49 -17.10 9.35
CA SER A 106 7.65 -18.57 9.30
C SER A 106 6.93 -19.19 8.10
N ALA A 107 5.72 -18.72 7.77
CA ALA A 107 4.95 -19.17 6.61
C ALA A 107 5.64 -18.82 5.27
N LEU A 108 6.41 -17.71 5.26
CA LEU A 108 7.21 -17.26 4.12
C LEU A 108 8.67 -17.76 4.18
N LYS A 109 8.99 -18.65 5.13
CA LYS A 109 10.32 -19.25 5.30
C LYS A 109 11.44 -18.20 5.48
N SER A 110 11.12 -17.05 6.07
CA SER A 110 12.06 -15.96 6.29
C SER A 110 12.88 -16.18 7.56
N ASP A 111 14.11 -15.65 7.57
CA ASP A 111 15.02 -15.71 8.71
C ASP A 111 14.71 -14.58 9.69
N VAL A 112 14.14 -14.93 10.85
CA VAL A 112 13.73 -13.98 11.89
C VAL A 112 14.93 -13.52 12.72
N PHE A 113 15.02 -12.21 12.97
CA PHE A 113 16.03 -11.64 13.87
C PHE A 113 15.72 -11.95 15.33
N ARG A 114 16.77 -12.28 16.10
CA ARG A 114 16.64 -12.58 17.54
C ARG A 114 16.45 -11.35 18.41
N GLU A 115 16.93 -10.20 17.93
CA GLU A 115 16.80 -8.91 18.58
C GLU A 115 16.33 -7.91 17.52
N ILE A 116 15.20 -7.28 17.80
CA ILE A 116 14.50 -6.40 16.87
C ILE A 116 14.49 -5.00 17.47
N TYR A 117 14.86 -4.02 16.65
CA TYR A 117 14.95 -2.63 17.06
C TYR A 117 13.85 -1.81 16.40
N PRO A 118 12.99 -1.15 17.18
CA PRO A 118 12.09 -0.13 16.68
C PRO A 118 12.87 1.04 16.07
N MET A 119 12.45 1.48 14.89
CA MET A 119 13.05 2.58 14.15
C MET A 119 11.98 3.59 13.76
N ARG A 120 12.39 4.85 13.59
CA ARG A 120 11.56 5.96 13.13
C ARG A 120 11.83 6.23 11.65
N LYS A 121 10.87 5.87 10.80
CA LYS A 121 10.85 6.17 9.36
C LYS A 121 10.26 7.56 9.16
N THR A 122 11.05 8.53 8.70
CA THR A 122 10.60 9.92 8.56
C THR A 122 9.42 10.06 7.57
N VAL A 123 8.30 10.63 8.04
CA VAL A 123 7.06 10.83 7.27
C VAL A 123 6.52 12.25 7.52
N VAL A 124 6.72 13.15 6.56
CA VAL A 124 6.39 14.58 6.72
C VAL A 124 5.14 15.04 5.97
N ASP A 125 4.35 14.12 5.41
CA ASP A 125 3.13 14.47 4.66
C ASP A 125 1.94 14.81 5.57
N GLY A 126 2.07 14.56 6.87
CA GLY A 126 1.07 14.76 7.91
C GLY A 126 0.34 13.49 8.35
N SER A 127 0.59 12.35 7.73
CA SER A 127 -0.12 11.12 8.03
C SER A 127 0.27 10.45 9.36
N ASN A 128 1.41 10.84 9.95
CA ASN A 128 1.82 10.49 11.31
C ASN A 128 1.98 11.78 12.13
N THR A 129 1.35 11.85 13.31
CA THR A 129 1.36 13.03 14.20
C THR A 129 2.74 13.38 14.74
N THR A 130 3.59 12.36 14.93
CA THR A 130 4.99 12.42 15.34
C THR A 130 5.94 12.90 14.22
N GLY A 131 5.48 12.92 12.96
CA GLY A 131 6.33 13.16 11.79
C GLY A 131 7.22 11.97 11.39
N PHE A 132 6.99 10.80 11.98
CA PHE A 132 7.63 9.54 11.61
C PHE A 132 6.70 8.35 11.85
N GLN A 133 6.94 7.26 11.17
CA GLN A 133 6.28 5.98 11.37
C GLN A 133 7.22 5.07 12.16
N ARG A 134 6.74 4.41 13.21
CA ARG A 134 7.54 3.39 13.88
C ARG A 134 7.48 2.10 13.06
N THR A 135 8.65 1.59 12.69
CA THR A 135 8.84 0.40 11.85
C THR A 135 9.93 -0.47 12.45
N MET A 136 9.73 -1.78 12.45
CA MET A 136 10.67 -2.79 12.94
C MET A 136 10.94 -3.81 11.85
N LEU A 137 12.20 -4.10 11.57
CA LEU A 137 12.58 -5.20 10.68
C LEU A 137 12.50 -6.52 11.44
N ILE A 138 11.56 -7.39 11.07
CA ILE A 138 11.28 -8.66 11.76
C ILE A 138 12.13 -9.79 11.20
N SER A 139 12.23 -9.88 9.87
CA SER A 139 12.97 -10.93 9.18
C SER A 139 13.50 -10.49 7.83
N GLN A 140 14.50 -11.21 7.33
CA GLN A 140 15.03 -11.07 5.97
C GLN A 140 15.04 -12.41 5.25
N GLY A 141 15.09 -12.36 3.92
CA GLY A 141 15.10 -13.57 3.09
C GLY A 141 13.77 -14.33 3.15
N GLY A 142 13.80 -15.55 2.62
CA GLY A 142 12.64 -16.44 2.51
C GLY A 142 12.06 -16.49 1.11
N SER A 143 11.00 -17.27 0.95
CA SER A 143 10.36 -17.48 -0.34
C SER A 143 8.96 -18.08 -0.21
N PHE A 144 8.17 -17.90 -1.27
CA PHE A 144 6.93 -18.64 -1.48
C PHE A 144 6.81 -19.10 -2.93
N ASN A 145 6.07 -20.18 -3.14
CA ASN A 145 5.90 -20.76 -4.47
C ASN A 145 4.57 -20.32 -5.08
N VAL A 146 4.60 -19.99 -6.36
CA VAL A 146 3.44 -19.71 -7.20
C VAL A 146 3.56 -20.59 -8.44
N GLU A 147 2.72 -21.63 -8.53
CA GLU A 147 2.84 -22.67 -9.56
C GLU A 147 4.26 -23.27 -9.53
N GLU A 148 5.04 -23.19 -10.62
CA GLU A 148 6.41 -23.71 -10.71
C GLU A 148 7.49 -22.65 -10.36
N LYS A 149 7.08 -21.45 -9.96
CA LYS A 149 7.98 -20.31 -9.73
C LYS A 149 8.15 -20.02 -8.25
N GLU A 150 9.40 -19.94 -7.81
CA GLU A 150 9.74 -19.45 -6.47
C GLU A 150 9.91 -17.92 -6.51
N ILE A 151 9.22 -17.23 -5.59
CA ILE A 151 9.30 -15.79 -5.41
C ILE A 151 10.01 -15.52 -4.08
N GLY A 152 11.16 -14.85 -4.15
CA GLY A 152 11.94 -14.50 -2.97
C GLY A 152 11.30 -13.37 -2.17
N ILE A 153 11.46 -13.43 -0.85
CA ILE A 153 11.14 -12.35 0.08
C ILE A 153 12.43 -11.64 0.46
N GLN A 154 12.46 -10.33 0.33
CA GLN A 154 13.59 -9.50 0.73
C GLN A 154 13.53 -9.23 2.24
N SER A 155 12.38 -8.74 2.71
CA SER A 155 12.20 -8.35 4.10
C SER A 155 10.75 -8.37 4.53
N ILE A 156 10.55 -8.53 5.83
CA ILE A 156 9.26 -8.38 6.50
C ILE A 156 9.45 -7.41 7.65
N CYS A 157 8.66 -6.35 7.66
CA CYS A 157 8.63 -5.35 8.71
C CYS A 157 7.28 -5.35 9.43
N LEU A 158 7.29 -4.98 10.71
CA LEU A 158 6.10 -4.68 11.50
C LEU A 158 6.10 -3.18 11.81
N GLU A 159 5.04 -2.48 11.44
CA GLU A 159 4.96 -1.04 11.53
C GLU A 159 3.56 -0.52 11.88
N GLU A 160 3.50 0.75 12.26
CA GLU A 160 2.24 1.48 12.49
C GLU A 160 1.60 1.87 11.16
N ASP A 161 0.31 1.64 10.96
CA ASP A 161 -0.39 2.27 9.84
C ASP A 161 -0.56 3.79 10.05
N ALA A 162 -0.67 4.52 8.95
CA ALA A 162 -0.86 5.96 8.88
C ALA A 162 -2.31 6.39 9.19
N ALA A 163 -2.50 7.64 9.61
CA ALA A 163 -3.81 8.25 9.83
C ALA A 163 -4.71 8.23 8.58
N LYS A 164 -6.03 8.17 8.75
CA LYS A 164 -7.02 8.17 7.65
C LYS A 164 -7.07 9.56 7.01
N ILE A 165 -7.06 9.65 5.69
CA ILE A 165 -7.22 10.94 5.00
C ILE A 165 -8.72 11.28 5.02
N LEU A 166 -9.08 12.42 5.63
CA LEU A 166 -10.46 12.93 5.67
C LEU A 166 -10.72 13.98 4.59
N GLY A 167 -9.66 14.48 3.96
CA GLY A 167 -9.74 15.42 2.85
C GLY A 167 -8.71 16.55 2.97
N GLU A 168 -8.83 17.50 2.06
CA GLU A 168 -7.98 18.68 1.99
C GLU A 168 -8.84 19.91 1.72
N ASP A 169 -8.51 21.01 2.38
CA ASP A 169 -9.23 22.29 2.32
C ASP A 169 -8.21 23.42 2.19
N GLY A 170 -7.94 23.80 0.94
CA GLY A 170 -6.87 24.76 0.60
C GLY A 170 -5.51 24.32 1.14
N ALA A 171 -4.99 25.07 2.11
CA ALA A 171 -3.70 24.78 2.73
C ALA A 171 -3.79 23.81 3.92
N ILE A 172 -4.97 23.27 4.25
CA ILE A 172 -5.20 22.41 5.42
C ILE A 172 -5.47 20.97 4.98
N LYS A 173 -4.62 20.02 5.39
CA LYS A 173 -4.91 18.59 5.28
C LYS A 173 -5.64 18.10 6.54
N LYS A 174 -6.64 17.24 6.38
CA LYS A 174 -7.46 16.70 7.46
C LYS A 174 -7.20 15.20 7.61
N TYR A 175 -6.85 14.74 8.81
CA TYR A 175 -6.56 13.34 9.11
C TYR A 175 -7.32 12.82 10.33
N GLY A 176 -7.84 11.60 10.25
CA GLY A 176 -8.48 10.86 11.35
C GLY A 176 -7.50 9.90 12.03
N LEU A 177 -7.43 9.94 13.36
CA LEU A 177 -6.46 9.17 14.16
C LEU A 177 -6.87 7.73 14.46
N GLU A 178 -8.11 7.34 14.15
CA GLU A 178 -8.62 5.98 14.38
C GLU A 178 -7.79 4.90 13.67
N ARG A 179 -7.18 5.24 12.54
CA ARG A 179 -6.30 4.34 11.76
C ARG A 179 -4.83 4.40 12.19
N LEU A 180 -4.37 5.54 12.71
CA LEU A 180 -2.98 5.74 13.09
C LEU A 180 -2.58 4.72 14.17
N GLY A 181 -1.50 3.97 13.96
CA GLY A 181 -0.99 3.01 14.94
C GLY A 181 -1.60 1.60 14.84
N ILE A 182 -2.51 1.33 13.90
CA ILE A 182 -2.95 -0.06 13.63
C ILE A 182 -1.74 -0.91 13.23
N PRO A 183 -1.52 -2.09 13.82
CA PRO A 183 -0.40 -2.95 13.44
C PRO A 183 -0.49 -3.36 11.98
N LEU A 184 0.61 -3.22 11.26
CA LEU A 184 0.71 -3.48 9.84
C LEU A 184 1.99 -4.26 9.54
N VAL A 185 1.88 -5.31 8.73
CA VAL A 185 3.04 -5.98 8.18
C VAL A 185 3.34 -5.44 6.78
N GLU A 186 4.58 -5.00 6.57
CA GLU A 186 5.12 -4.65 5.25
C GLU A 186 5.98 -5.82 4.76
N ILE A 187 5.69 -6.35 3.58
CA ILE A 187 6.41 -7.47 2.97
C ILE A 187 6.95 -7.00 1.63
N ALA A 188 8.26 -6.96 1.50
CA ALA A 188 8.94 -6.65 0.25
C ALA A 188 9.46 -7.94 -0.39
N THR A 189 9.16 -8.16 -1.67
CA THR A 189 9.72 -9.27 -2.44
C THR A 189 11.09 -8.89 -3.01
N GLU A 190 11.92 -9.89 -3.26
CA GLU A 190 13.05 -9.71 -4.16
C GLU A 190 12.56 -9.34 -5.57
N PRO A 191 13.34 -8.60 -6.38
CA PRO A 191 12.98 -8.34 -7.77
C PRO A 191 12.94 -9.63 -8.58
N PHE A 192 11.86 -9.86 -9.31
CA PHE A 192 11.71 -11.02 -10.19
C PHE A 192 11.30 -10.61 -11.60
N GLU A 193 11.79 -11.34 -12.61
CA GLU A 193 11.34 -11.17 -14.00
C GLU A 193 9.93 -11.73 -14.15
N VAL A 194 9.04 -11.03 -14.83
CA VAL A 194 7.63 -11.42 -14.92
C VAL A 194 6.99 -10.92 -16.20
N LYS A 195 6.09 -11.71 -16.77
CA LYS A 195 5.18 -11.20 -17.79
C LYS A 195 4.03 -10.44 -17.11
N PRO A 196 3.59 -9.27 -17.61
CA PRO A 196 2.59 -8.45 -16.93
C PRO A 196 1.34 -9.21 -16.47
N HIS A 197 0.83 -10.17 -17.25
CA HIS A 197 -0.36 -10.96 -16.90
C HIS A 197 -0.16 -11.93 -15.72
N GLU A 198 1.09 -12.27 -15.37
CA GLU A 198 1.42 -13.19 -14.27
C GLU A 198 1.47 -12.45 -12.91
N ILE A 199 1.68 -11.13 -12.90
CA ILE A 199 1.90 -10.37 -11.66
C ILE A 199 0.70 -10.47 -10.71
N LYS A 200 -0.51 -10.48 -11.28
CA LYS A 200 -1.76 -10.61 -10.52
C LYS A 200 -1.80 -11.92 -9.75
N LYS A 201 -1.36 -13.03 -10.37
CA LYS A 201 -1.33 -14.34 -9.72
C LYS A 201 -0.37 -14.35 -8.54
N ILE A 202 0.81 -13.75 -8.69
CA ILE A 202 1.84 -13.68 -7.65
C ILE A 202 1.34 -12.85 -6.46
N ALA A 203 0.80 -11.66 -6.72
CA ALA A 203 0.23 -10.80 -5.69
C ALA A 203 -0.96 -11.48 -4.97
N LEU A 204 -1.83 -12.17 -5.71
CA LEU A 204 -2.94 -12.94 -5.14
C LEU A 204 -2.46 -14.08 -4.24
N ALA A 205 -1.42 -14.81 -4.66
CA ALA A 205 -0.86 -15.91 -3.88
C ALA A 205 -0.30 -15.41 -2.53
N LEU A 206 0.46 -14.31 -2.53
CA LEU A 206 0.94 -13.69 -1.30
C LEU A 206 -0.23 -13.23 -0.41
N GLY A 207 -1.23 -12.56 -0.98
CA GLY A 207 -2.43 -12.17 -0.26
C GLY A 207 -3.20 -13.36 0.35
N ARG A 208 -3.25 -14.51 -0.36
CA ARG A 208 -3.87 -15.75 0.14
C ARG A 208 -3.10 -16.34 1.31
N ILE A 209 -1.77 -16.35 1.29
CA ILE A 209 -0.93 -16.78 2.43
C ILE A 209 -1.27 -15.95 3.67
N LEU A 210 -1.34 -14.62 3.53
CA LEU A 210 -1.70 -13.72 4.62
C LEU A 210 -3.12 -13.99 5.14
N ARG A 211 -4.10 -14.16 4.24
CA ARG A 211 -5.48 -14.44 4.62
C ARG A 211 -5.67 -15.81 5.28
N SER A 212 -4.87 -16.81 4.91
CA SER A 212 -4.90 -18.14 5.52
C SER A 212 -4.56 -18.10 7.01
N THR A 213 -3.81 -17.10 7.48
CA THR A 213 -3.56 -16.91 8.92
C THR A 213 -4.85 -16.65 9.71
N LYS A 214 -5.90 -16.11 9.06
CA LYS A 214 -7.11 -15.56 9.69
C LYS A 214 -6.83 -14.48 10.76
N LYS A 215 -5.61 -13.94 10.80
CA LYS A 215 -5.16 -12.93 11.77
C LYS A 215 -4.83 -11.58 11.12
N VAL A 216 -5.34 -11.36 9.90
CA VAL A 216 -5.19 -10.10 9.16
C VAL A 216 -6.56 -9.43 9.00
N LYS A 217 -6.59 -8.09 9.05
CA LYS A 217 -7.81 -7.32 8.81
C LYS A 217 -8.31 -7.54 7.38
N ARG A 218 -9.62 -7.43 7.23
CA ARG A 218 -10.34 -7.57 5.96
C ARG A 218 -11.13 -6.29 5.67
N GLY A 219 -11.54 -6.13 4.42
CA GLY A 219 -12.28 -4.96 3.96
C GLY A 219 -11.42 -3.94 3.22
N LEU A 220 -12.06 -2.89 2.72
CA LEU A 220 -11.41 -1.84 1.94
C LEU A 220 -10.33 -1.14 2.77
N GLY A 221 -9.15 -0.93 2.17
CA GLY A 221 -8.03 -0.23 2.81
C GLY A 221 -7.24 -1.05 3.83
N SER A 222 -7.60 -2.31 4.10
CA SER A 222 -6.85 -3.20 5.01
C SER A 222 -5.57 -3.75 4.40
N ILE A 223 -5.48 -3.77 3.07
CA ILE A 223 -4.30 -4.16 2.30
C ILE A 223 -3.98 -3.08 1.27
N ARG A 224 -2.70 -2.74 1.13
CA ARG A 224 -2.17 -1.87 0.08
C ARG A 224 -1.03 -2.58 -0.63
N GLN A 225 -0.84 -2.23 -1.89
CA GLN A 225 0.22 -2.80 -2.71
C GLN A 225 0.88 -1.67 -3.48
N ASP A 226 2.19 -1.59 -3.33
CA ASP A 226 3.05 -0.74 -4.13
C ASP A 226 3.91 -1.65 -5.03
N VAL A 227 4.24 -1.16 -6.22
CA VAL A 227 4.96 -1.94 -7.23
C VAL A 227 6.21 -1.21 -7.69
N ASN A 228 7.34 -1.89 -7.65
CA ASN A 228 8.62 -1.40 -8.11
C ASN A 228 8.88 -1.98 -9.51
N VAL A 229 8.95 -1.13 -10.54
CA VAL A 229 9.05 -1.57 -11.94
C VAL A 229 10.38 -1.11 -12.54
N SER A 230 11.06 -2.02 -13.22
CA SER A 230 12.26 -1.74 -14.01
C SER A 230 12.27 -2.55 -15.30
N ILE A 231 13.02 -2.06 -16.29
CA ILE A 231 13.28 -2.76 -17.56
C ILE A 231 14.78 -2.99 -17.72
N LYS A 232 15.17 -4.02 -18.47
CA LYS A 232 16.57 -4.44 -18.64
C LYS A 232 17.52 -3.30 -19.04
N ASP A 233 17.09 -2.48 -20.00
CA ASP A 233 17.89 -1.37 -20.53
C ASP A 233 17.71 -0.05 -19.75
N GLY A 234 16.85 -0.05 -18.72
CA GLY A 234 16.47 1.16 -17.99
C GLY A 234 17.42 1.53 -16.85
N ASN A 235 18.09 0.54 -16.24
CA ASN A 235 18.99 0.69 -15.08
C ASN A 235 18.42 1.48 -13.88
N VAL A 236 17.11 1.72 -13.86
CA VAL A 236 16.40 2.42 -12.80
C VAL A 236 15.21 1.60 -12.34
N VAL A 237 14.88 1.72 -11.05
CA VAL A 237 13.68 1.14 -10.46
C VAL A 237 12.73 2.27 -10.11
N ILE A 238 11.53 2.22 -10.66
CA ILE A 238 10.46 3.19 -10.42
C ILE A 238 9.45 2.60 -9.46
N GLU A 239 9.30 3.26 -8.32
CA GLU A 239 8.28 2.93 -7.32
C GLU A 239 6.94 3.54 -7.77
N VAL A 240 5.92 2.71 -7.95
CA VAL A 240 4.55 3.12 -8.25
C VAL A 240 3.67 2.78 -7.05
N LYS A 241 3.18 3.82 -6.38
CA LYS A 241 2.31 3.71 -5.22
C LYS A 241 0.83 3.70 -5.60
N GLY A 242 0.02 3.15 -4.70
CA GLY A 242 -1.44 3.29 -4.74
C GLY A 242 -2.12 2.35 -5.72
N VAL A 243 -1.56 1.16 -5.94
CA VAL A 243 -2.23 0.11 -6.73
C VAL A 243 -3.28 -0.56 -5.84
N GLN A 244 -4.53 -0.09 -5.96
CA GLN A 244 -5.61 -0.50 -5.05
C GLN A 244 -6.18 -1.88 -5.39
N GLN A 245 -6.26 -2.20 -6.69
CA GLN A 245 -6.89 -3.43 -7.17
C GLN A 245 -5.88 -4.31 -7.89
N LEU A 246 -5.96 -5.62 -7.66
CA LEU A 246 -5.11 -6.61 -8.33
C LEU A 246 -5.22 -6.55 -9.86
N ASP A 247 -6.40 -6.19 -10.39
CA ASP A 247 -6.65 -6.05 -11.83
C ASP A 247 -5.92 -4.84 -12.46
N GLN A 248 -5.55 -3.85 -11.64
CA GLN A 248 -4.79 -2.70 -12.12
C GLN A 248 -3.29 -3.01 -12.23
N LEU A 249 -2.79 -3.99 -11.47
CA LEU A 249 -1.37 -4.28 -11.33
C LEU A 249 -0.73 -4.63 -12.67
N GLU A 250 -1.40 -5.44 -13.48
CA GLU A 250 -0.95 -5.79 -14.84
C GLU A 250 -0.78 -4.54 -15.71
N LYS A 251 -1.79 -3.67 -15.78
CA LYS A 251 -1.75 -2.43 -16.59
C LYS A 251 -0.70 -1.45 -16.09
N VAL A 252 -0.55 -1.32 -14.76
CA VAL A 252 0.46 -0.45 -14.15
C VAL A 252 1.87 -0.88 -14.54
N VAL A 253 2.17 -2.18 -14.42
CA VAL A 253 3.47 -2.73 -14.83
C VAL A 253 3.67 -2.53 -16.33
N GLU A 254 2.65 -2.81 -17.14
CA GLU A 254 2.71 -2.69 -18.59
C GLU A 254 3.01 -1.25 -19.04
N TYR A 255 2.23 -0.29 -18.55
CA TYR A 255 2.35 1.11 -18.95
C TYR A 255 3.61 1.76 -18.39
N GLU A 256 4.04 1.39 -17.18
CA GLU A 256 5.30 1.89 -16.63
C GLU A 256 6.50 1.38 -17.42
N ALA A 257 6.54 0.10 -17.79
CA ALA A 257 7.59 -0.45 -18.64
C ALA A 257 7.61 0.20 -20.05
N LYS A 258 6.44 0.40 -20.67
CA LYS A 258 6.33 1.15 -21.94
C LYS A 258 6.82 2.59 -21.81
N ARG A 259 6.50 3.26 -20.70
CA ARG A 259 6.94 4.63 -20.40
C ARG A 259 8.47 4.70 -20.27
N GLN A 260 9.07 3.78 -19.52
CA GLN A 260 10.53 3.70 -19.36
C GLN A 260 11.21 3.50 -20.72
N HIS A 261 10.74 2.54 -21.53
CA HIS A 261 11.26 2.31 -22.88
C HIS A 261 11.11 3.53 -23.79
N GLY A 262 9.94 4.17 -23.76
CA GLY A 262 9.68 5.40 -24.51
C GLY A 262 10.65 6.52 -24.14
N LEU A 263 10.93 6.70 -22.84
CA LEU A 263 11.91 7.69 -22.39
C LEU A 263 13.34 7.37 -22.85
N LEU A 264 13.75 6.11 -22.88
CA LEU A 264 15.07 5.74 -23.42
C LEU A 264 15.17 6.07 -24.91
N LYS A 265 14.11 5.83 -25.69
CA LYS A 265 14.05 6.22 -27.11
C LYS A 265 14.12 7.73 -27.29
N ILE A 266 13.39 8.49 -26.46
CA ILE A 266 13.41 9.95 -26.46
C ILE A 266 14.80 10.45 -26.08
N SER A 267 15.42 9.90 -25.04
CA SER A 267 16.77 10.22 -24.58
C SER A 267 17.79 10.06 -25.71
N LYS A 268 17.82 8.90 -26.37
CA LYS A 268 18.68 8.65 -27.55
C LYS A 268 18.46 9.68 -28.64
N LYS A 269 17.20 9.97 -28.98
CA LYS A 269 16.87 10.97 -30.01
C LYS A 269 17.30 12.38 -29.62
N LEU A 270 17.17 12.77 -28.35
CA LEU A 270 17.62 14.08 -27.84
C LEU A 270 19.15 14.23 -27.90
N GLN A 271 19.89 13.12 -27.71
CA GLN A 271 21.34 13.09 -27.87
C GLN A 271 21.72 13.16 -29.36
N GLU A 272 21.04 12.43 -30.23
CA GLU A 272 21.29 12.42 -31.69
C GLU A 272 21.07 13.80 -32.34
N ILE A 273 20.05 14.53 -31.92
CA ILE A 273 19.77 15.89 -32.43
C ILE A 273 20.55 16.98 -31.70
N ASP A 274 21.41 16.61 -30.75
CA ASP A 274 22.14 17.52 -29.86
C ASP A 274 21.24 18.62 -29.29
N TRP A 275 20.12 18.21 -28.67
CA TRP A 275 19.13 19.17 -28.17
C TRP A 275 19.78 20.15 -27.19
N THR A 276 19.58 21.44 -27.46
CA THR A 276 20.06 22.55 -26.65
C THR A 276 18.92 23.53 -26.41
N HIS A 277 19.07 24.36 -25.38
CA HIS A 277 18.14 25.44 -25.08
C HIS A 277 18.90 26.72 -24.77
N ASN A 278 18.28 27.88 -25.00
CA ASN A 278 18.79 29.19 -24.64
C ASN A 278 17.64 30.15 -24.30
N GLU A 279 17.96 31.33 -23.76
CA GLU A 279 16.94 32.32 -23.34
C GLU A 279 16.04 32.81 -24.50
N LYS A 280 16.48 32.74 -25.76
CA LYS A 280 15.67 33.15 -26.92
C LYS A 280 14.55 32.16 -27.25
N ASP A 281 14.60 30.96 -26.69
CA ASP A 281 13.55 29.95 -26.83
C ASP A 281 12.34 30.28 -25.93
N ARG A 282 12.52 31.21 -24.98
CA ARG A 282 11.45 31.75 -24.12
C ARG A 282 10.85 32.98 -24.80
N LYS A 283 9.59 32.88 -25.19
CA LYS A 283 8.87 33.96 -25.87
C LYS A 283 7.54 34.25 -25.19
N ASP A 284 7.34 35.50 -24.81
CA ASP A 284 6.02 36.00 -24.42
C ASP A 284 5.18 36.17 -25.69
N VAL A 285 4.07 35.43 -25.74
CA VAL A 285 3.13 35.42 -26.86
C VAL A 285 1.76 35.99 -26.48
N THR A 286 1.66 36.67 -25.33
CA THR A 286 0.39 37.16 -24.76
C THR A 286 -0.38 38.05 -25.72
N GLU A 287 0.31 38.92 -26.46
CA GLU A 287 -0.31 39.89 -27.37
C GLU A 287 -0.20 39.53 -28.86
N LEU A 288 0.28 38.33 -29.21
CA LEU A 288 0.75 38.04 -30.58
C LEU A 288 0.19 36.74 -31.20
N PHE A 289 -0.05 36.79 -32.51
CA PHE A 289 -0.43 35.61 -33.31
C PHE A 289 0.78 34.70 -33.58
N LEU A 290 0.70 33.45 -33.11
CA LEU A 290 1.76 32.42 -33.09
C LEU A 290 2.57 32.22 -34.39
N LYS A 291 1.97 32.45 -35.56
CA LYS A 291 2.57 32.05 -36.86
C LYS A 291 3.80 32.86 -37.32
N LYS A 292 4.04 34.07 -36.78
CA LYS A 292 5.13 34.95 -37.24
C LYS A 292 6.37 34.97 -36.34
N ILE A 293 6.26 34.48 -35.09
CA ILE A 293 7.28 34.70 -34.04
C ILE A 293 8.13 33.46 -33.79
N LEU A 294 7.56 32.29 -33.99
CA LEU A 294 8.27 31.03 -33.82
C LEU A 294 9.01 30.73 -35.13
N GLU A 295 10.30 31.02 -35.15
CA GLU A 295 11.24 30.53 -36.18
C GLU A 295 11.46 29.02 -35.98
N ILE A 296 10.39 28.24 -36.13
CA ILE A 296 10.39 26.79 -35.93
C ILE A 296 10.49 26.08 -37.28
N ASN A 297 11.35 25.06 -37.35
CA ASN A 297 11.43 24.16 -38.49
C ASN A 297 10.36 23.06 -38.36
N GLY A 298 10.13 22.31 -39.45
CA GLY A 298 9.12 21.24 -39.47
C GLY A 298 9.37 20.07 -38.50
N ASN A 299 10.57 20.00 -37.89
CA ASN A 299 10.94 18.98 -36.91
C ASN A 299 10.92 19.51 -35.46
N ASP A 300 10.66 20.80 -35.25
CA ASP A 300 10.67 21.43 -33.94
C ASP A 300 9.28 21.37 -33.30
N GLY A 301 9.25 21.20 -31.97
CA GLY A 301 8.04 21.32 -31.16
C GLY A 301 8.10 22.58 -30.29
N PHE A 302 6.95 23.14 -29.95
CA PHE A 302 6.85 24.22 -28.97
C PHE A 302 5.81 23.89 -27.91
N LEU A 303 6.00 24.46 -26.71
CA LEU A 303 5.07 24.38 -25.60
C LEU A 303 4.50 25.78 -25.34
N ILE A 304 3.18 25.89 -25.28
CA ILE A 304 2.52 27.11 -24.81
C ILE A 304 2.23 26.92 -23.32
N LEU A 305 2.73 27.85 -22.50
CA LEU A 305 2.55 27.84 -21.06
C LEU A 305 1.78 29.10 -20.64
N ALA A 306 0.73 28.92 -19.85
CA ALA A 306 -0.05 30.01 -19.27
C ALA A 306 -0.09 29.83 -17.75
N ALA A 307 0.52 30.77 -17.02
CA ALA A 307 0.59 30.78 -15.56
C ALA A 307 0.75 32.22 -15.06
N PRO A 308 0.55 32.50 -13.76
CA PRO A 308 0.90 33.79 -13.18
C PRO A 308 2.37 34.15 -13.45
N GLU A 309 2.63 35.43 -13.72
CA GLU A 309 3.94 35.94 -14.12
C GLU A 309 5.03 35.58 -13.11
N GLU A 310 4.71 35.59 -11.81
CA GLU A 310 5.64 35.25 -10.74
C GLU A 310 6.00 33.75 -10.68
N LYS A 311 5.30 32.88 -11.43
CA LYS A 311 5.53 31.42 -11.45
C LYS A 311 6.04 30.90 -12.78
N ILE A 312 5.88 31.65 -13.88
CA ILE A 312 6.13 31.14 -15.23
C ILE A 312 7.59 30.73 -15.43
N SER A 313 8.54 31.51 -14.91
CA SER A 313 9.98 31.21 -14.99
C SER A 313 10.32 29.89 -14.31
N VAL A 314 9.81 29.69 -13.08
CA VAL A 314 10.00 28.45 -12.31
C VAL A 314 9.45 27.24 -13.06
N VAL A 315 8.28 27.36 -13.70
CA VAL A 315 7.69 26.28 -14.50
C VAL A 315 8.56 25.94 -15.71
N ILE A 316 9.03 26.95 -16.44
CA ILE A 316 9.92 26.78 -17.59
C ILE A 316 11.22 26.08 -17.17
N ASP A 317 11.86 26.55 -16.10
CA ASP A 317 13.11 25.98 -15.59
C ASP A 317 12.93 24.49 -15.21
N GLN A 318 11.82 24.13 -14.56
CA GLN A 318 11.55 22.73 -14.22
C GLN A 318 11.33 21.83 -15.45
N ILE A 319 10.69 22.34 -16.50
CA ILE A 319 10.51 21.60 -17.77
C ILE A 319 11.88 21.39 -18.43
N ILE A 320 12.69 22.44 -18.52
CA ILE A 320 14.03 22.38 -19.11
C ILE A 320 14.90 21.39 -18.36
N LEU A 321 14.99 21.51 -17.03
CA LEU A 321 15.76 20.57 -16.18
C LEU A 321 15.32 19.12 -16.38
N ARG A 322 14.03 18.89 -16.61
CA ARG A 322 13.49 17.55 -16.88
C ARG A 322 13.91 17.01 -18.24
N ILE A 323 13.91 17.85 -19.27
CA ILE A 323 14.37 17.48 -20.63
C ILE A 323 15.88 17.22 -20.61
N GLU A 324 16.65 18.08 -19.95
CA GLU A 324 18.10 17.91 -19.77
C GLU A 324 18.43 16.61 -19.05
N TYR A 325 17.73 16.30 -17.96
CA TYR A 325 17.89 15.02 -17.27
C TYR A 325 17.60 13.87 -18.22
N ILE A 326 16.50 13.92 -18.99
CA ILE A 326 16.16 12.82 -19.91
C ILE A 326 17.24 12.66 -20.99
N ARG A 327 17.76 13.76 -21.53
CA ARG A 327 18.85 13.74 -22.52
C ARG A 327 20.14 13.15 -21.93
N ASN A 328 20.53 13.55 -20.72
CA ASN A 328 21.85 13.23 -20.17
C ASN A 328 21.86 11.91 -19.39
N GLU A 329 20.82 11.67 -18.58
CA GLU A 329 20.73 10.58 -17.58
C GLU A 329 19.62 9.56 -17.90
N GLY A 330 18.79 9.81 -18.93
CA GLY A 330 17.77 8.86 -19.37
C GLY A 330 16.47 8.90 -18.56
N ILE A 331 16.19 7.89 -17.76
CA ILE A 331 14.91 7.79 -17.03
C ILE A 331 15.05 8.46 -15.65
N PRO A 332 14.26 9.49 -15.32
CA PRO A 332 14.30 10.09 -14.00
C PRO A 332 13.74 9.16 -12.91
N ILE A 333 14.47 9.07 -11.79
CA ILE A 333 14.12 8.21 -10.65
C ILE A 333 13.12 8.95 -9.74
N ASP A 334 11.84 8.64 -9.90
CA ASP A 334 10.77 9.23 -9.09
C ASP A 334 9.94 8.16 -8.37
N THR A 335 9.21 8.58 -7.34
CA THR A 335 8.02 7.86 -6.89
C THR A 335 6.81 8.35 -7.70
N ARG A 336 6.02 7.42 -8.21
CA ARG A 336 4.85 7.67 -9.07
C ARG A 336 3.56 7.17 -8.41
N LEU A 337 2.42 7.65 -8.88
CA LEU A 337 1.09 7.24 -8.45
C LEU A 337 0.36 6.55 -9.61
N ALA A 338 -0.24 5.38 -9.34
CA ALA A 338 -1.10 4.70 -10.29
C ALA A 338 -2.44 5.45 -10.50
N THR A 339 -2.89 5.57 -11.75
CA THR A 339 -4.24 6.03 -12.08
C THR A 339 -5.18 4.84 -12.18
N GLN A 340 -6.51 5.10 -12.18
CA GLN A 340 -7.51 4.05 -12.34
C GLN A 340 -7.36 3.25 -13.65
N ASN A 341 -6.80 3.88 -14.69
CA ASN A 341 -6.58 3.27 -16.00
C ASN A 341 -5.27 2.48 -16.08
N GLY A 342 -4.43 2.53 -15.04
CA GLY A 342 -3.11 1.89 -15.00
C GLY A 342 -1.95 2.77 -15.46
N GLU A 343 -2.20 4.01 -15.89
CA GLU A 343 -1.13 4.96 -16.18
C GLU A 343 -0.43 5.41 -14.89
N THR A 344 0.78 5.93 -15.00
CA THR A 344 1.54 6.42 -13.83
C THR A 344 1.78 7.92 -13.93
N LYS A 345 1.55 8.65 -12.83
CA LYS A 345 1.80 10.09 -12.73
C LYS A 345 2.93 10.36 -11.74
N PHE A 346 3.73 11.39 -11.98
CA PHE A 346 4.74 11.84 -11.01
C PHE A 346 4.04 12.20 -9.69
N LEU A 347 4.53 11.67 -8.57
CA LEU A 347 4.04 12.00 -7.24
C LEU A 347 5.02 12.89 -6.50
N ARG A 348 6.28 12.45 -6.39
CA ARG A 348 7.36 13.14 -5.70
C ARG A 348 8.72 12.55 -6.08
N PRO A 349 9.83 13.24 -5.81
CA PRO A 349 11.16 12.65 -5.91
C PRO A 349 11.30 11.39 -5.04
N ARG A 350 12.12 10.43 -5.48
CA ARG A 350 12.32 9.20 -4.72
C ARG A 350 12.93 9.52 -3.34
N PRO A 351 12.40 8.88 -2.28
CA PRO A 351 13.05 8.83 -0.98
C PRO A 351 14.54 8.52 -0.98
N GLY A 352 15.32 9.27 -0.19
CA GLY A 352 16.71 8.91 0.12
C GLY A 352 16.79 7.80 1.17
N ALA A 353 17.96 7.14 1.25
CA ALA A 353 18.20 6.04 2.19
C ALA A 353 18.27 6.50 3.66
N ALA A 354 18.69 7.73 3.93
CA ALA A 354 18.92 8.27 5.27
C ALA A 354 17.63 8.81 5.95
N ARG A 355 16.58 7.98 6.01
CA ARG A 355 15.27 8.34 6.62
C ARG A 355 14.95 7.68 7.94
N MET A 356 15.74 6.66 8.29
CA MET A 356 15.56 5.85 9.48
C MET A 356 16.52 6.31 10.57
N TYR A 357 16.03 6.40 11.79
CA TYR A 357 16.83 6.60 13.00
C TYR A 357 16.20 5.84 14.18
N PRO A 358 16.93 5.50 15.24
CA PRO A 358 16.39 4.66 16.32
C PRO A 358 15.17 5.27 17.04
N GLU A 359 14.17 4.45 17.35
CA GLU A 359 13.09 4.78 18.28
C GLU A 359 13.57 4.47 19.70
N THR A 360 13.99 5.49 20.43
CA THR A 360 14.61 5.34 21.75
C THR A 360 13.62 5.18 22.90
N ASP A 361 12.33 5.45 22.66
CA ASP A 361 11.31 5.35 23.70
C ASP A 361 10.89 3.89 23.96
N ILE A 362 11.27 2.97 23.06
CA ILE A 362 10.88 1.57 23.11
C ILE A 362 12.15 0.71 23.19
N PRO A 363 12.25 -0.20 24.17
CA PRO A 363 13.41 -1.07 24.29
C PRO A 363 13.51 -2.07 23.12
N PRO A 364 14.70 -2.67 22.89
CA PRO A 364 14.86 -3.77 21.95
C PRO A 364 13.93 -4.93 22.29
N ILE A 365 13.37 -5.55 21.26
CA ILE A 365 12.44 -6.68 21.39
C ILE A 365 13.23 -7.98 21.18
N ILE A 366 13.29 -8.79 22.23
CA ILE A 366 13.98 -10.09 22.19
C ILE A 366 13.00 -11.18 21.78
N ILE A 367 13.40 -12.00 20.81
CA ILE A 367 12.64 -13.17 20.34
C ILE A 367 13.26 -14.45 20.92
N SER A 368 12.47 -15.16 21.72
CA SER A 368 12.86 -16.43 22.33
C SER A 368 12.74 -17.60 21.34
N ASN A 369 13.48 -18.69 21.58
CA ASN A 369 13.32 -19.92 20.78
C ASN A 369 11.88 -20.46 20.86
N ARG A 370 11.25 -20.34 22.03
CA ARG A 370 9.87 -20.79 22.23
C ARG A 370 8.90 -20.06 21.32
N GLU A 371 9.06 -18.74 21.15
CA GLU A 371 8.20 -17.96 20.25
C GLU A 371 8.38 -18.35 18.79
N LEU A 372 9.61 -18.71 18.37
CA LEU A 372 9.86 -19.22 17.02
C LEU A 372 9.25 -20.61 16.81
N GLU A 373 9.38 -21.51 17.79
CA GLU A 373 8.74 -22.83 17.77
C GLU A 373 7.22 -22.71 17.73
N ASP A 374 6.65 -21.81 18.55
CA ASP A 374 5.22 -21.51 18.56
C ASP A 374 4.76 -20.96 17.20
N ALA A 375 5.54 -20.07 16.57
CA ALA A 375 5.23 -19.55 15.23
C ALA A 375 5.21 -20.66 14.17
N LEU A 376 6.21 -21.55 14.15
CA LEU A 376 6.29 -22.70 13.25
C LEU A 376 5.11 -23.66 13.42
N ASN A 377 4.73 -23.96 14.66
CA ASN A 377 3.60 -24.83 14.97
C ASN A 377 2.24 -24.23 14.61
N ASN A 378 2.17 -22.91 14.46
CA ASN A 378 0.96 -22.16 14.12
C ASN A 378 0.92 -21.69 12.66
N ILE A 379 1.81 -22.18 11.78
CA ILE A 379 1.70 -21.93 10.35
C ILE A 379 0.36 -22.50 9.86
N PRO A 380 -0.50 -21.67 9.23
CA PRO A 380 -1.79 -22.15 8.75
C PRO A 380 -1.61 -23.12 7.57
N LYS A 381 -2.61 -23.96 7.33
CA LYS A 381 -2.71 -24.70 6.07
C LYS A 381 -2.71 -23.73 4.89
N SER A 382 -2.28 -24.22 3.72
CA SER A 382 -2.40 -23.45 2.49
C SER A 382 -3.86 -23.04 2.25
N TRP A 383 -4.05 -21.97 1.48
CA TRP A 383 -5.39 -21.53 1.08
C TRP A 383 -6.15 -22.69 0.42
N ASP A 384 -5.53 -23.32 -0.58
CA ASP A 384 -6.17 -24.38 -1.35
C ASP A 384 -6.52 -25.61 -0.50
N ASP A 385 -5.66 -26.00 0.45
CA ASP A 385 -5.97 -27.11 1.36
C ASP A 385 -7.08 -26.74 2.34
N SER A 386 -7.09 -25.50 2.83
CA SER A 386 -8.16 -24.99 3.69
C SER A 386 -9.51 -24.97 2.97
N ILE A 387 -9.53 -24.58 1.69
CA ILE A 387 -10.73 -24.60 0.86
C ILE A 387 -11.17 -26.04 0.57
N LYS A 388 -10.26 -26.95 0.18
CA LYS A 388 -10.57 -28.36 -0.04
C LYS A 388 -11.16 -29.02 1.20
N ASP A 389 -10.61 -28.75 2.38
CA ASP A 389 -11.15 -29.24 3.65
C ASP A 389 -12.60 -28.80 3.85
N LEU A 390 -12.94 -27.54 3.54
CA LEU A 390 -14.31 -27.04 3.61
C LEU A 390 -15.24 -27.71 2.60
N GLN A 391 -14.79 -27.87 1.35
CA GLN A 391 -15.55 -28.56 0.31
C GLN A 391 -15.88 -30.00 0.73
N ILE A 392 -14.90 -30.73 1.26
CA ILE A 392 -15.08 -32.13 1.70
C ILE A 392 -15.98 -32.20 2.94
N LYS A 393 -15.68 -31.38 3.97
CA LYS A 393 -16.38 -31.43 5.26
C LYS A 393 -17.84 -31.02 5.16
N TYR A 394 -18.14 -30.02 4.33
CA TYR A 394 -19.47 -29.40 4.25
C TYR A 394 -20.18 -29.59 2.90
N GLN A 395 -19.55 -30.28 1.94
CA GLN A 395 -20.07 -30.50 0.58
C GLN A 395 -20.40 -29.20 -0.16
N LEU A 396 -19.60 -28.16 0.08
CA LEU A 396 -19.75 -26.86 -0.55
C LEU A 396 -19.06 -26.84 -1.92
N ASN A 397 -19.59 -26.05 -2.85
CA ASN A 397 -18.88 -25.77 -4.10
C ASN A 397 -17.67 -24.84 -3.84
N LEU A 398 -16.79 -24.69 -4.83
CA LEU A 398 -15.56 -23.90 -4.69
C LEU A 398 -15.86 -22.44 -4.32
N GLN A 399 -16.75 -21.79 -5.08
CA GLN A 399 -17.09 -20.38 -4.90
C GLN A 399 -17.60 -20.10 -3.48
N LEU A 400 -18.53 -20.92 -2.97
CA LEU A 400 -19.11 -20.75 -1.66
C LEU A 400 -18.11 -21.07 -0.54
N SER A 401 -17.19 -22.00 -0.78
CA SER A 401 -16.10 -22.31 0.17
C SER A 401 -15.12 -21.14 0.29
N GLU A 402 -14.73 -20.54 -0.84
CA GLU A 402 -13.88 -19.35 -0.86
C GLU A 402 -14.57 -18.17 -0.16
N GLN A 403 -15.83 -17.89 -0.51
CA GLN A 403 -16.62 -16.84 0.14
C GLN A 403 -16.73 -17.05 1.65
N LEU A 404 -17.03 -18.28 2.08
CA LEU A 404 -17.19 -18.60 3.49
C LEU A 404 -15.88 -18.46 4.26
N PHE A 405 -14.77 -18.98 3.72
CA PHE A 405 -13.45 -18.87 4.34
C PHE A 405 -13.01 -17.41 4.50
N ASP A 406 -13.32 -16.59 3.49
CA ASP A 406 -13.01 -15.16 3.46
C ASP A 406 -14.04 -14.30 4.24
N SER A 407 -15.15 -14.88 4.69
CA SER A 407 -16.19 -14.16 5.45
C SER A 407 -15.86 -14.02 6.94
N SER A 408 -16.36 -12.94 7.55
CA SER A 408 -16.40 -12.78 9.01
C SER A 408 -17.36 -13.77 9.69
N TYR A 409 -18.24 -14.39 8.91
CA TYR A 409 -19.26 -15.32 9.40
C TYR A 409 -18.77 -16.76 9.53
N PHE A 410 -17.49 -17.06 9.27
CA PHE A 410 -16.96 -18.42 9.32
C PHE A 410 -17.22 -19.13 10.66
N GLU A 411 -16.94 -18.46 11.78
CA GLU A 411 -17.16 -19.03 13.12
C GLU A 411 -18.66 -19.25 13.42
N LEU A 412 -19.49 -18.30 12.99
CA LEU A 412 -20.94 -18.40 13.12
C LEU A 412 -21.48 -19.58 12.30
N PHE A 413 -21.01 -19.75 11.08
CA PHE A 413 -21.33 -20.88 10.23
C PHE A 413 -20.98 -22.22 10.89
N GLU A 414 -19.77 -22.34 11.46
CA GLU A 414 -19.36 -23.55 12.18
C GLU A 414 -20.26 -23.81 13.39
N LYS A 415 -20.64 -22.75 14.13
CA LYS A 415 -21.54 -22.86 15.28
C LYS A 415 -22.94 -23.32 14.87
N ILE A 416 -23.51 -22.77 13.79
CA ILE A 416 -24.84 -23.14 13.28
C ILE A 416 -24.84 -24.58 12.76
N THR A 417 -23.85 -24.96 11.95
CA THR A 417 -23.76 -26.32 11.37
C THR A 417 -23.48 -27.39 12.42
N LYS A 418 -22.76 -27.08 13.52
CA LYS A 418 -22.59 -27.98 14.66
C LYS A 418 -23.86 -28.13 15.50
N LYS A 419 -24.63 -27.05 15.69
CA LYS A 419 -25.82 -27.03 16.57
C LYS A 419 -27.13 -27.40 15.87
N THR A 420 -27.17 -27.40 14.54
CA THR A 420 -28.38 -27.62 13.76
C THR A 420 -28.18 -28.69 12.69
N LYS A 421 -29.27 -29.22 12.15
CA LYS A 421 -29.26 -30.15 10.98
C LYS A 421 -29.54 -29.42 9.66
N VAL A 422 -29.39 -28.10 9.64
CA VAL A 422 -29.66 -27.29 8.44
C VAL A 422 -28.55 -27.59 7.42
N ASN A 423 -28.92 -27.64 6.14
CA ASN A 423 -27.98 -27.90 5.06
C ASN A 423 -26.86 -26.84 5.07
N PRO A 424 -25.56 -27.23 5.14
CA PRO A 424 -24.44 -26.29 5.17
C PRO A 424 -24.41 -25.32 3.98
N THR A 425 -24.72 -25.78 2.77
CA THR A 425 -24.81 -24.94 1.57
C THR A 425 -25.83 -23.82 1.73
N PHE A 426 -26.99 -24.12 2.33
CA PHE A 426 -28.00 -23.12 2.61
C PHE A 426 -27.49 -22.09 3.63
N VAL A 427 -26.91 -22.53 4.75
CA VAL A 427 -26.38 -21.63 5.78
C VAL A 427 -25.28 -20.72 5.23
N ALA A 428 -24.32 -21.29 4.50
CA ALA A 428 -23.24 -20.51 3.89
C ALA A 428 -23.79 -19.51 2.87
N SER A 429 -24.77 -19.88 2.05
CA SER A 429 -25.39 -18.96 1.09
C SER A 429 -26.14 -17.82 1.76
N VAL A 430 -26.85 -18.08 2.87
CA VAL A 430 -27.56 -17.02 3.61
C VAL A 430 -26.55 -16.04 4.21
N LEU A 431 -25.53 -16.55 4.89
CA LEU A 431 -24.53 -15.72 5.56
C LEU A 431 -23.67 -14.92 4.56
N CYS A 432 -23.23 -15.54 3.47
CA CYS A 432 -22.26 -14.95 2.56
C CYS A 432 -22.89 -14.21 1.38
N SER A 433 -24.14 -14.52 1.00
CA SER A 433 -24.78 -13.89 -0.16
C SER A 433 -26.01 -13.07 0.23
N THR A 434 -26.91 -13.61 1.06
CA THR A 434 -28.16 -12.91 1.40
C THR A 434 -27.90 -11.71 2.31
N ILE A 435 -27.14 -11.87 3.40
CA ILE A 435 -26.84 -10.76 4.31
C ILE A 435 -26.09 -9.63 3.59
N ILE A 436 -25.07 -9.97 2.80
CA ILE A 436 -24.31 -8.98 2.00
C ILE A 436 -25.23 -8.25 1.00
N ASN A 437 -26.19 -8.95 0.39
CA ASN A 437 -27.14 -8.32 -0.51
C ASN A 437 -28.12 -7.38 0.25
N LEU A 438 -28.51 -7.73 1.47
CA LEU A 438 -29.32 -6.84 2.32
C LEU A 438 -28.55 -5.57 2.71
N GLU A 439 -27.26 -5.68 3.05
CA GLU A 439 -26.38 -4.53 3.29
C GLU A 439 -26.31 -3.60 2.07
N ARG A 440 -26.16 -4.16 0.87
CA ARG A 440 -26.16 -3.40 -0.39
C ARG A 440 -27.47 -2.68 -0.66
N ASN A 441 -28.58 -3.17 -0.12
CA ASN A 441 -29.90 -2.54 -0.20
C ASN A 441 -30.16 -1.54 0.95
N GLY A 442 -29.13 -1.19 1.72
CA GLY A 442 -29.18 -0.14 2.75
C GLY A 442 -29.65 -0.62 4.13
N LEU A 443 -29.70 -1.94 4.36
CA LEU A 443 -30.04 -2.49 5.68
C LEU A 443 -28.78 -2.68 6.53
N ASP A 444 -28.83 -2.26 7.79
CA ASP A 444 -27.70 -2.40 8.72
C ASP A 444 -27.60 -3.85 9.24
N SER A 445 -26.63 -4.60 8.73
CA SER A 445 -26.34 -5.96 9.19
C SER A 445 -25.81 -6.04 10.60
N LYS A 446 -25.29 -4.94 11.17
CA LYS A 446 -24.84 -4.90 12.58
C LYS A 446 -26.00 -5.10 13.55
N LEU A 447 -27.24 -4.90 13.09
CA LEU A 447 -28.45 -5.19 13.86
C LEU A 447 -28.75 -6.69 13.97
N LEU A 448 -28.25 -7.52 13.04
CA LEU A 448 -28.42 -8.98 13.09
C LEU A 448 -27.42 -9.58 14.06
N LYS A 449 -27.83 -9.80 15.31
CA LYS A 449 -26.95 -10.42 16.29
C LYS A 449 -26.79 -11.90 15.97
N ASN A 450 -25.59 -12.44 16.20
CA ASN A 450 -25.28 -13.87 16.04
C ASN A 450 -26.28 -14.79 16.76
N GLU A 451 -26.85 -14.33 17.86
CA GLU A 451 -27.87 -15.04 18.64
C GLU A 451 -29.21 -15.15 17.90
N GLU A 452 -29.62 -14.09 17.18
CA GLU A 452 -30.88 -14.04 16.41
C GLU A 452 -30.81 -14.93 15.17
N ILE A 453 -29.66 -14.96 14.50
CA ILE A 453 -29.39 -15.84 13.34
C ILE A 453 -29.43 -17.33 13.75
N THR A 454 -29.06 -17.65 15.01
CA THR A 454 -29.03 -19.03 15.50
C THR A 454 -30.43 -19.57 15.87
N ILE A 455 -31.44 -18.69 16.05
CA ILE A 455 -32.74 -19.05 16.69
C ILE A 455 -33.87 -19.40 15.70
N GLU A 456 -33.75 -19.17 14.39
CA GLU A 456 -34.83 -19.51 13.44
C GLU A 456 -34.95 -21.01 13.09
N ARG A 457 -35.21 -21.83 14.11
CA ARG A 457 -35.60 -23.23 13.96
C ARG A 457 -37.08 -23.40 13.54
N LYS A 458 -37.88 -22.33 13.54
CA LYS A 458 -39.34 -22.37 13.34
C LYS A 458 -39.88 -21.77 12.04
N SER A 459 -39.20 -20.82 11.39
CA SER A 459 -39.74 -20.14 10.19
C SER A 459 -39.40 -20.85 8.87
N ILE A 460 -38.25 -21.51 8.77
CA ILE A 460 -37.76 -22.11 7.50
C ILE A 460 -38.57 -23.36 7.07
N ARG A 461 -39.39 -23.96 7.96
CA ARG A 461 -40.24 -25.11 7.64
C ARG A 461 -41.62 -24.77 7.05
N ARG A 462 -41.99 -23.50 6.88
CA ARG A 462 -43.35 -23.13 6.47
C ARG A 462 -43.56 -22.75 5.00
N ASN A 463 -42.52 -22.72 4.17
CA ASN A 463 -42.65 -22.43 2.73
C ASN A 463 -42.11 -23.57 1.85
N ASN A 464 -42.63 -24.79 2.06
CA ASN A 464 -42.62 -25.84 1.05
C ASN A 464 -44.07 -26.19 0.69
#